data_AF-A0A962NVV7-F1
#
_entry.id   AF-A0A962NVV7-F1
#
_cell.length_a   1.000
_cell.length_b   1.000
_cell.length_c   1.000
_cell.angle_alpha   90.00
_cell.angle_beta   90.00
_cell.angle_gamma   90.00
#
_symmetry.space_group_name_H-M   'P 1'
#
loop_
_entity.id
_entity.type
_entity.pdbx_description
1 polymer ?
#
loop_
_entity_poly.entity_id
_entity_poly.type
_entity_poly.pdbx_seq_one_letter_code
_entity_poly.pdbx_strand_id
1 'polypeptide(L)' 'KTTIQKWKKDINRKLRISKPLKIDNDKLREDVAMYPDDYQHERALRFNCSQRAIGIALKRIGITQKKDINSPPS' A
#
# COMPACT_ATOMS: atom_id res chain seq x y z
N LYS A 1 -24.05 24.09 18.01
CA LYS A 1 -24.91 22.97 17.54
C LYS A 1 -24.43 21.67 18.19
N THR A 2 -25.30 21.01 18.95
CA THR A 2 -24.99 19.80 19.74
C THR A 2 -24.97 18.53 18.87
N THR A 3 -24.39 17.44 19.37
CA THR A 3 -24.34 16.12 18.71
C THR A 3 -25.74 15.57 18.40
N ILE A 4 -26.70 15.78 19.31
CA ILE A 4 -28.12 15.40 19.15
C ILE A 4 -28.75 16.08 17.92
N GLN A 5 -28.49 17.38 17.72
CA GLN A 5 -29.01 18.11 16.55
C GLN A 5 -28.40 17.60 15.23
N LYS A 6 -27.14 17.13 15.26
CA LYS A 6 -26.48 16.56 14.08
C LYS A 6 -27.07 15.20 13.71
N TRP A 7 -27.35 14.34 14.70
CA TRP A 7 -27.95 13.02 14.48
C TRP A 7 -29.40 13.12 13.99
N LYS A 8 -30.18 14.08 14.53
CA LYS A 8 -31.53 14.36 14.00
C LYS A 8 -31.51 14.79 12.53
N LYS A 9 -30.45 15.47 12.07
CA LYS A 9 -30.32 15.93 10.68
C LYS A 9 -29.91 14.81 9.73
N ASP A 10 -28.97 13.97 10.14
CA ASP A 10 -28.49 12.84 9.36
C ASP A 10 -28.00 11.74 10.30
N ILE A 11 -28.68 10.60 10.27
CA ILE A 11 -28.39 9.42 11.08
C ILE A 11 -27.28 8.58 10.43
N ASN A 12 -27.04 8.75 9.13
CA ASN A 12 -26.10 7.91 8.42
C ASN A 12 -24.66 8.16 8.88
N ARG A 13 -23.90 7.05 8.95
CA ARG A 13 -22.49 7.13 9.26
C ARG A 13 -21.76 7.84 8.13
N LYS A 14 -21.06 8.92 8.46
CA LYS A 14 -20.15 9.58 7.52
C LYS A 14 -18.97 8.67 7.18
N LEU A 15 -18.70 8.52 5.88
CA LEU A 15 -17.52 7.81 5.41
C LEU A 15 -16.26 8.62 5.74
N ARG A 16 -15.22 7.92 6.21
CA ARG A 16 -13.93 8.55 6.45
C ARG A 16 -13.18 8.66 5.13
N ILE A 17 -12.94 9.90 4.69
CA ILE A 17 -12.06 10.17 3.55
C ILE A 17 -10.62 10.05 4.04
N SER A 18 -9.84 9.14 3.45
CA SER A 18 -8.39 9.02 3.72
C SER A 18 -7.60 9.86 2.73
N LYS A 19 -6.50 10.45 3.18
CA LYS A 19 -5.54 11.13 2.29
C LYS A 19 -4.93 10.13 1.30
N PRO A 20 -4.57 10.58 0.08
CA PRO A 20 -3.82 9.76 -0.87
C PRO A 20 -2.49 9.32 -0.25
N LEU A 21 -2.07 8.09 -0.55
CA LEU A 21 -0.85 7.51 -0.01
C LEU A 21 0.37 7.92 -0.84
N LYS A 22 1.56 7.92 -0.21
CA LYS A 22 2.84 8.31 -0.86
C LYS A 22 3.26 7.37 -2.00
N ILE A 23 2.83 6.12 -1.98
CA ILE A 23 3.19 5.09 -2.96
C ILE A 23 2.03 4.90 -3.94
N ASP A 24 2.30 5.11 -5.22
CA ASP A 24 1.39 4.83 -6.34
C ASP A 24 1.26 3.31 -6.55
N ASN A 25 0.02 2.84 -6.70
CA ASN A 25 -0.27 1.41 -6.88
C ASN A 25 0.20 0.90 -8.23
N ASP A 26 0.07 1.69 -9.28
CA ASP A 26 0.33 1.21 -10.64
C ASP A 26 1.83 1.12 -10.89
N LYS A 27 2.59 2.12 -10.43
CA LYS A 27 4.06 2.06 -10.41
C LYS A 27 4.59 0.90 -9.57
N LEU A 28 3.94 0.58 -8.45
CA LEU A 28 4.34 -0.56 -7.62
C LEU A 28 4.08 -1.89 -8.33
N ARG A 29 3.00 -2.00 -9.12
CA ARG A 29 2.74 -3.21 -9.93
C ARG A 29 3.78 -3.40 -11.02
N GLU A 30 4.16 -2.32 -11.70
CA GLU A 30 5.22 -2.33 -12.71
C GLU A 30 6.57 -2.75 -12.10
N ASP A 31 6.94 -2.18 -10.95
CA ASP A 31 8.17 -2.56 -10.23
C ASP A 31 8.17 -4.04 -9.78
N VAL A 32 7.02 -4.56 -9.36
CA VAL A 32 6.87 -5.99 -9.04
C VAL A 32 6.99 -6.87 -10.27
N ALA A 33 6.46 -6.44 -11.42
CA ALA A 33 6.56 -7.20 -12.66
C ALA A 33 7.99 -7.21 -13.23
N MET A 34 8.70 -6.08 -13.15
CA MET A 34 10.09 -5.98 -13.62
C MET A 34 11.07 -6.72 -12.72
N TYR A 35 10.85 -6.68 -11.41
CA TYR A 35 11.77 -7.24 -10.43
C TYR A 35 11.01 -8.15 -9.46
N PRO A 36 10.57 -9.36 -9.84
CA PRO A 36 9.72 -10.18 -8.98
C PRO A 36 10.38 -10.62 -7.67
N ASP A 37 11.68 -10.91 -7.71
CA ASP A 37 12.45 -11.47 -6.58
C ASP A 37 13.07 -10.43 -5.63
N ASP A 38 12.94 -9.15 -5.96
CA ASP A 38 13.50 -8.07 -5.15
C ASP A 38 12.83 -7.96 -3.79
N TYR A 39 13.68 -7.79 -2.78
CA TYR A 39 13.24 -7.58 -1.41
C TYR A 39 12.56 -6.22 -1.25
N GLN A 40 11.70 -6.12 -0.24
CA GLN A 40 10.98 -4.89 0.07
C GLN A 40 11.91 -3.69 0.35
N HIS A 41 13.13 -3.93 0.82
CA HIS A 41 14.10 -2.86 1.09
C HIS A 41 14.72 -2.30 -0.20
N GLU A 42 14.97 -3.14 -1.21
CA GLU A 42 15.49 -2.71 -2.53
C GLU A 42 14.44 -1.85 -3.25
N ARG A 43 13.18 -2.32 -3.25
CA ARG A 43 12.05 -1.53 -3.76
C ARG A 43 11.90 -0.21 -3.02
N ALA A 44 12.07 -0.20 -1.70
CA ALA A 44 11.95 1.00 -0.90
C ALA A 44 12.97 2.09 -1.28
N LEU A 45 14.18 1.69 -1.72
CA LEU A 45 15.17 2.62 -2.25
C LEU A 45 14.68 3.29 -3.54
N ARG A 46 14.07 2.54 -4.47
CA ARG A 46 13.49 3.08 -5.72
C ARG A 46 12.35 4.06 -5.47
N PHE A 47 11.48 3.75 -4.52
CA PHE A 47 10.33 4.59 -4.15
C PHE A 47 10.66 5.67 -3.11
N ASN A 48 11.91 5.79 -2.68
CA ASN A 48 12.37 6.71 -1.63
C ASN A 48 11.43 6.71 -0.40
N CYS A 49 11.16 5.51 0.10
CA CYS A 49 10.28 5.27 1.24
C CYS A 49 10.88 4.25 2.22
N SER A 50 10.16 3.94 3.28
CA SER A 50 10.58 2.88 4.20
C SER A 50 10.18 1.51 3.68
N GLN A 51 10.95 0.48 4.03
CA GLN A 51 10.63 -0.92 3.72
C GLN A 51 9.23 -1.32 4.23
N ARG A 52 8.83 -0.84 5.42
CA ARG A 52 7.48 -1.06 5.96
C ARG A 52 6.39 -0.45 5.08
N ALA A 53 6.63 0.72 4.47
CA ALA A 53 5.66 1.36 3.58
C ALA A 53 5.41 0.51 2.33
N ILE A 54 6.46 -0.07 1.74
CA ILE A 54 6.34 -1.02 0.63
C ILE A 54 5.53 -2.25 1.06
N GLY A 55 5.83 -2.85 2.21
CA GLY A 55 5.07 -4.00 2.71
C GLY A 55 3.56 -3.72 2.88
N ILE A 56 3.19 -2.52 3.34
CA ILE A 56 1.79 -2.09 3.43
C ILE A 56 1.19 -1.89 2.02
N ALA A 57 1.93 -1.28 1.11
CA ALA A 57 1.48 -1.03 -0.25
C ALA A 57 1.27 -2.33 -1.05
N LEU A 58 2.16 -3.32 -0.90
CA LEU A 58 2.03 -4.66 -1.49
C LEU A 58 0.78 -5.38 -0.98
N LYS A 59 0.53 -5.37 0.34
CA LYS A 59 -0.70 -5.92 0.93
C LYS A 59 -1.96 -5.22 0.39
N ARG A 60 -1.91 -3.90 0.18
CA ARG A 60 -3.03 -3.13 -0.38
C ARG A 60 -3.39 -3.55 -1.80
N ILE A 61 -2.39 -3.91 -2.62
CA ILE A 61 -2.62 -4.40 -4.00
C ILE A 61 -2.80 -5.92 -4.09
N GLY A 62 -2.76 -6.64 -2.96
CA GLY A 62 -2.98 -8.09 -2.91
C GLY A 62 -1.76 -8.94 -3.33
N ILE A 63 -0.56 -8.37 -3.35
CA ILE A 63 0.66 -9.09 -3.75
C ILE A 63 1.39 -9.59 -2.50
N THR A 64 1.55 -10.91 -2.42
CA THR A 64 2.43 -11.61 -1.47
C THR A 64 3.42 -12.44 -2.29
N GLN A 65 4.47 -11.79 -2.79
CA GLN A 65 5.56 -12.51 -3.43
C GLN A 65 6.50 -13.08 -2.36
N LYS A 66 6.86 -14.36 -2.50
CA LYS A 66 7.85 -15.04 -1.67
C LYS A 66 9.01 -15.39 -2.60
N LYS A 67 10.23 -14.99 -2.23
CA LYS A 67 11.42 -15.31 -3.02
C LYS A 67 11.59 -16.83 -3.12
N ASP A 68 11.79 -17.32 -4.33
CA ASP A 68 12.10 -18.72 -4.58
C ASP A 68 13.58 -18.98 -4.29
N ILE A 69 13.86 -19.90 -3.38
CA ILE A 69 15.22 -20.25 -2.95
C ILE A 69 15.95 -21.08 -4.02
N ASN A 70 15.20 -21.62 -4.98
CA ASN A 70 15.71 -22.46 -6.07
C ASN A 70 16.14 -21.64 -7.30
N SER A 71 15.89 -20.34 -7.33
CA SER A 71 16.36 -19.46 -8.40
C SER A 71 17.87 -19.24 -8.24
N PRO A 72 18.68 -19.38 -9.31
CA PRO A 72 20.11 -19.16 -9.22
C PRO A 72 20.39 -17.71 -8.78
N PRO A 73 21.45 -17.45 -7.99
CA PRO A 73 21.82 -16.10 -7.62
C PRO A 73 22.22 -15.33 -8.88
N SER A 74 21.57 -14.17 -9.10
CA SER A 74 21.97 -13.16 -10.10
C SER A 74 23.32 -12.54 -9.78
#